data_AF-A0A9W3JMN3-F1
#
_entry.id   AF-A0A9W3JMN3-F1
#
_cell.length_a   1.000
_cell.length_b   1.000
_cell.length_c   1.000
_cell.angle_alpha   90.00
_cell.angle_beta   90.00
_cell.angle_gamma   90.00
#
_symmetry.space_group_name_H-M   'P 1'
#
loop_
_entity.id
_entity.type
_entity.pdbx_description
1 polymer ?
#
loop_
_entity_poly.entity_id
_entity_poly.type
_entity_poly.pdbx_seq_one_letter_code
_entity_poly.pdbx_strand_id
1 'polypeptide(L)'
;MNVQLKVVTRENWEEALKLQVKENQLKFVPSVAVSLAKVYIKPDGDNVEYIPFSIYVGDLMVGFVMHAVVRETSDMYWINGFIIDQKQHYKKVLI
;
A
#
# COMPACT_ATOMS: atom_id res chain seq x y z
N MET A 1 -7.19 14.87 13.55
CA MET A 1 -6.29 13.85 12.95
C MET A 1 -6.27 14.11 11.46
N ASN A 2 -5.09 14.35 10.89
CA ASN A 2 -4.94 14.54 9.44
C ASN A 2 -4.36 13.25 8.87
N VAL A 3 -5.16 12.51 8.10
CA VAL A 3 -4.75 11.29 7.41
C VAL A 3 -4.43 11.65 5.98
N GLN A 4 -3.28 11.23 5.48
CA GLN A 4 -2.83 11.53 4.13
C GLN A 4 -2.32 10.29 3.43
N LEU A 5 -2.65 10.17 2.14
CA LEU A 5 -2.01 9.22 1.23
C LEU A 5 -0.89 9.96 0.50
N LYS A 6 0.33 9.41 0.58
CA LYS A 6 1.49 9.92 -0.15
C LYS A 6 2.01 8.81 -1.05
N VAL A 7 2.29 9.11 -2.31
CA VAL A 7 2.84 8.13 -3.25
C VAL A 7 4.14 7.55 -2.67
N VAL A 8 4.34 6.25 -2.83
CA VAL A 8 5.63 5.64 -2.47
C VAL A 8 6.67 6.02 -3.51
N THR A 9 7.76 6.59 -3.05
CA THR A 9 8.83 7.21 -3.84
C THR A 9 10.18 6.78 -3.27
N ARG A 10 11.28 7.26 -3.88
CA ARG A 10 12.65 6.98 -3.42
C ARG A 10 12.88 7.49 -2.00
N GLU A 11 12.13 8.49 -1.57
CA GLU A 11 12.29 9.17 -0.29
C GLU A 11 11.64 8.41 0.88
N ASN A 12 10.63 7.56 0.62
CA ASN A 12 9.84 6.91 1.69
C ASN A 12 9.70 5.38 1.55
N TRP A 13 10.17 4.75 0.48
CA TRP A 13 10.02 3.30 0.28
C TRP A 13 10.67 2.46 1.39
N GLU A 14 11.81 2.88 1.93
CA GLU A 14 12.49 2.16 3.02
C GLU A 14 11.67 2.17 4.32
N GLU A 15 10.96 3.27 4.60
CA GLU A 15 10.05 3.36 5.73
C GLU A 15 8.85 2.44 5.51
N ALA A 16 8.31 2.42 4.29
CA ALA A 16 7.21 1.52 3.92
C ALA A 16 7.59 0.04 4.07
N LEU A 17 8.83 -0.35 3.75
CA LEU A 17 9.32 -1.72 3.93
C LEU A 17 9.36 -2.18 5.39
N LYS A 18 9.41 -1.25 6.35
CA LYS A 18 9.45 -1.57 7.78
C LYS A 18 8.06 -1.86 8.35
N LEU A 19 6.99 -1.59 7.59
CA LEU A 19 5.62 -1.87 8.00
C LEU A 19 5.43 -3.37 8.20
N GLN A 20 4.86 -3.74 9.35
CA GLN A 20 4.57 -5.13 9.67
C GLN A 20 3.10 -5.28 10.04
N VAL A 21 2.47 -6.34 9.52
CA VAL A 21 1.16 -6.77 9.99
C VAL A 21 1.30 -7.78 11.11
N LYS A 22 0.20 -8.03 11.82
CA LYS A 22 0.17 -9.12 12.80
C LYS A 22 0.35 -10.46 12.10
N GLU A 23 0.91 -11.43 12.82
CA GLU A 23 1.22 -12.77 12.28
C GLU A 23 -0.01 -13.45 11.65
N ASN A 24 -1.20 -13.29 12.26
CA ASN A 24 -2.45 -13.84 11.74
C ASN A 24 -2.92 -13.20 10.42
N GLN A 25 -2.42 -12.00 10.08
CA GLN A 25 -2.74 -11.28 8.85
C GLN A 25 -1.78 -11.59 7.69
N LEU A 26 -0.59 -12.14 7.97
CA LEU A 26 0.46 -12.40 6.96
C LEU A 26 -0.04 -13.24 5.76
N LYS A 27 -1.01 -14.12 5.98
CA LYS A 27 -1.58 -14.98 4.93
C LYS A 27 -2.59 -14.29 4.01
N PHE A 28 -3.04 -13.08 4.36
CA PHE A 28 -4.09 -12.35 3.64
C PHE A 28 -3.57 -11.16 2.84
N VAL A 29 -2.35 -10.72 3.10
CA VAL A 29 -1.77 -9.54 2.46
C VAL A 29 -0.35 -9.84 1.95
N PRO A 30 0.02 -9.39 0.75
CA PRO A 30 1.41 -9.42 0.31
C PRO A 30 2.26 -8.48 1.18
N SER A 31 3.55 -8.76 1.33
CA SER A 31 4.46 -7.80 1.95
C SER A 31 4.56 -6.52 1.11
N VAL A 32 4.98 -5.41 1.74
CA VAL A 32 5.23 -4.16 1.02
C VAL A 32 6.29 -4.35 -0.06
N ALA A 33 7.33 -5.15 0.21
CA ALA A 33 8.36 -5.48 -0.78
C ALA A 33 7.79 -6.13 -2.04
N VAL A 34 6.90 -7.13 -1.87
CA VAL A 34 6.24 -7.79 -3.00
C VAL A 34 5.35 -6.80 -3.75
N SER A 35 4.62 -5.96 -3.02
CA SER A 35 3.73 -4.95 -3.63
C SER A 35 4.52 -3.94 -4.48
N LEU A 36 5.66 -3.45 -3.99
CA LEU A 36 6.53 -2.56 -4.75
C LEU A 36 7.16 -3.25 -5.97
N ALA A 37 7.52 -4.53 -5.86
CA ALA A 37 8.03 -5.29 -7.00
C ALA A 37 7.00 -5.41 -8.13
N LYS A 38 5.69 -5.53 -7.81
CA LYS A 38 4.62 -5.60 -8.82
C LYS A 38 4.54 -4.35 -9.70
N VAL A 39 4.91 -3.17 -9.18
CA VAL A 39 4.93 -1.92 -9.96
C VAL A 39 5.85 -2.04 -11.17
N TYR A 40 7.00 -2.70 -11.00
CA TYR A 40 7.95 -2.93 -12.09
C TYR A 40 7.63 -4.18 -12.90
N ILE A 41 7.34 -5.30 -12.24
CA ILE A 41 7.15 -6.61 -12.88
C ILE A 41 5.85 -6.65 -13.70
N LYS A 42 4.81 -5.94 -13.25
CA LYS A 42 3.47 -5.94 -13.85
C LYS A 42 2.89 -7.34 -14.12
N PRO A 43 2.68 -8.17 -13.08
CA PRO A 43 2.24 -9.55 -13.27
C PRO A 43 0.85 -9.68 -13.90
N ASP A 44 -0.02 -8.68 -13.74
CA ASP A 44 -1.37 -8.69 -14.32
C ASP A 44 -1.41 -8.12 -15.76
N GLY A 45 -0.25 -7.80 -16.36
CA GLY A 45 -0.09 -7.36 -17.75
C GLY A 45 0.42 -5.92 -17.91
N ASP A 46 0.99 -5.61 -19.07
CA ASP A 46 1.66 -4.32 -19.34
C ASP A 46 0.73 -3.10 -19.23
N ASN A 47 -0.56 -3.31 -19.49
CA ASN A 47 -1.62 -2.30 -19.42
C ASN A 47 -2.08 -2.03 -17.99
N VAL A 48 -1.61 -2.81 -17.00
CA VAL A 48 -1.93 -2.58 -15.59
C VAL A 48 -0.92 -1.62 -14.99
N GLU A 49 -1.44 -0.60 -14.34
CA GLU A 49 -0.67 0.39 -13.61
C GLU A 49 -0.92 0.21 -12.10
N TYR A 50 0.13 -0.15 -11.37
CA TYR A 50 0.11 -0.24 -9.92
C TYR A 50 0.68 1.05 -9.34
N ILE A 51 -0.06 1.65 -8.42
CA ILE A 51 0.33 2.90 -7.79
C ILE A 51 0.28 2.69 -6.26
N PRO A 52 1.45 2.60 -5.63
CA PRO A 52 1.56 2.42 -4.20
C PRO A 52 1.45 3.76 -3.45
N PHE A 53 0.75 3.75 -2.33
CA PHE A 53 0.65 4.85 -1.38
C PHE A 53 1.04 4.40 0.03
N SER A 54 1.77 5.26 0.72
CA SER A 54 1.94 5.20 2.16
C SER A 54 0.85 6.01 2.85
N ILE A 55 0.32 5.46 3.93
CA ILE A 55 -0.72 6.09 4.77
C ILE A 55 -0.01 6.79 5.92
N TYR A 56 -0.25 8.09 6.09
CA TYR A 56 0.35 8.92 7.12
C TYR A 56 -0.69 9.48 8.08
N VAL A 57 -0.33 9.60 9.36
CA VAL A 57 -1.03 10.41 10.36
C VAL A 57 -0.05 11.46 10.87
N GLY A 58 -0.20 12.71 10.41
CA GLY A 58 0.85 13.71 10.54
C GLY A 58 2.09 13.27 9.75
N ASP A 59 3.25 13.21 10.41
CA ASP A 59 4.52 12.77 9.79
C ASP A 59 4.82 11.28 9.99
N LEU A 60 3.98 10.56 10.73
CA LEU A 60 4.17 9.13 11.00
C LEU A 60 3.53 8.29 9.89
N MET A 61 4.32 7.43 9.23
CA MET A 61 3.77 6.39 8.37
C MET A 61 3.11 5.31 9.24
N VAL A 62 1.82 5.08 9.01
CA VAL A 62 1.00 4.13 9.77
C VAL A 62 0.53 2.95 8.93
N GLY A 63 0.73 2.97 7.61
CA GLY A 63 0.25 1.92 6.74
C GLY A 63 0.64 2.10 5.28
N PHE A 64 0.11 1.21 4.46
CA PHE A 64 0.36 1.10 3.03
C PHE A 64 -0.92 0.66 2.32
N VAL A 65 -1.18 1.23 1.15
CA VAL A 65 -2.22 0.79 0.24
C VAL A 65 -1.70 0.85 -1.18
N MET A 66 -2.00 -0.13 -2.01
CA MET A 66 -1.68 -0.06 -3.42
C MET A 66 -2.95 -0.23 -4.22
N HIS A 67 -3.17 0.69 -5.16
CA HIS A 67 -4.22 0.53 -6.15
C HIS A 67 -3.62 0.04 -7.46
N ALA A 68 -4.43 -0.67 -8.24
CA ALA A 68 -4.12 -0.91 -9.63
C ALA A 68 -5.31 -0.56 -10.52
N VAL A 69 -4.99 -0.11 -11.73
CA VAL A 69 -5.93 0.27 -12.77
C VAL A 69 -5.49 -0.32 -14.09
N VAL A 70 -6.44 -0.82 -14.87
CA VAL A 70 -6.19 -1.16 -16.28
C VAL A 70 -6.34 0.12 -17.11
N ARG A 71 -5.29 0.51 -17.81
CA ARG A 71 -5.33 1.67 -18.70
C ARG A 71 -6.44 1.50 -19.74
N GLU A 72 -7.05 2.62 -20.12
CA GLU A 72 -8.11 2.67 -21.14
C GLU A 72 -9.43 1.97 -20.75
N THR A 73 -9.62 1.67 -19.46
CA THR A 73 -10.90 1.19 -18.91
C THR A 73 -11.50 2.21 -17.93
N SER A 74 -12.83 2.23 -17.82
CA SER A 74 -13.53 3.14 -16.91
C SER A 74 -13.96 2.49 -15.59
N ASP A 75 -13.81 1.18 -15.45
CA ASP A 75 -14.41 0.39 -14.38
C ASP A 75 -13.47 -0.67 -13.77
N MET A 76 -12.26 -0.86 -14.30
CA MET A 76 -11.31 -1.85 -13.77
C MET A 76 -10.29 -1.24 -12.81
N TYR A 77 -10.74 -1.04 -11.56
CA TYR A 77 -9.93 -0.57 -10.43
C TYR A 77 -9.97 -1.57 -9.29
N TRP A 78 -8.83 -1.86 -8.69
CA TRP A 78 -8.77 -2.70 -7.49
C TRP A 78 -7.72 -2.23 -6.49
N ILE A 79 -7.94 -2.58 -5.23
CA ILE A 79 -6.96 -2.39 -4.16
C ILE A 79 -6.17 -3.69 -4.01
N ASN A 80 -4.88 -3.63 -4.32
CA ASN A 80 -3.95 -4.75 -4.23
C ASN A 80 -3.04 -4.54 -3.01
N GLY A 81 -3.50 -4.93 -1.83
CA GLY A 81 -2.74 -4.77 -0.59
C GLY A 81 -3.16 -3.52 0.18
N PHE A 82 -3.63 -3.76 1.39
CA PHE A 82 -3.99 -2.75 2.37
C PHE A 82 -3.46 -3.21 3.73
N ILE A 83 -2.55 -2.44 4.30
CA ILE A 83 -1.81 -2.78 5.52
C ILE A 83 -1.84 -1.58 6.45
N ILE A 84 -2.18 -1.83 7.71
CA ILE A 84 -1.93 -0.90 8.81
C ILE A 84 -0.86 -1.53 9.69
N ASP A 85 0.12 -0.74 10.10
CA ASP A 85 1.19 -1.25 10.94
C ASP A 85 0.63 -1.81 12.25
N GLN A 86 1.13 -2.97 12.67
CA GLN A 86 0.70 -3.65 13.87
C GLN A 86 0.80 -2.79 15.14
N LYS A 87 1.72 -1.82 15.18
CA LYS A 87 1.87 -0.87 16.30
C LYS A 87 0.75 0.17 16.36
N GLN A 88 -0.03 0.31 15.29
CA GLN A 88 -1.15 1.27 15.18
C GLN A 88 -2.52 0.59 15.23
N HIS A 89 -2.59 -0.75 15.19
CA HIS A 89 -3.83 -1.46 15.47
C HIS A 89 -4.33 -1.09 16.88
N TYR A 90 -5.65 -0.85 17.03
CA TYR A 90 -6.36 -0.23 18.18
C TYR A 90 -6.46 1.30 18.17
N LYS A 91 -5.74 2.02 17.30
CA LYS A 91 -6.09 3.42 16.96
C LYS A 91 -7.01 3.38 15.75
N LYS A 92 -8.23 3.92 15.90
CA LYS A 92 -9.23 3.95 14.83
C LYS A 92 -8.68 4.79 13.66
N VAL A 93 -8.15 4.14 12.63
CA VAL A 93 -7.83 4.79 11.36
C VAL A 93 -9.15 4.88 10.60
N LEU A 94 -9.81 6.04 10.71
CA LEU A 94 -10.97 6.37 9.89
C LEU A 94 -10.43 6.82 8.51
N ILE A 95 -10.68 6.00 7.50
CA ILE A 95 -10.55 6.33 6.07
C ILE A 95 -11.89 6.83 5.56
#